data_AF-A0A4Q9ML07-F1
#
_entry.id   AF-A0A4Q9ML07-F1
#
_cell.length_a   1.000
_cell.length_b   1.000
_cell.length_c   1.000
_cell.angle_alpha   90.00
_cell.angle_beta   90.00
_cell.angle_gamma   90.00
#
_symmetry.space_group_name_H-M   'P 1'
#
loop_
_entity.id
_entity.type
_entity.pdbx_description
1 polymer ?
#
loop_
_entity_poly.entity_id
_entity_poly.type
_entity_poly.pdbx_seq_one_letter_code
_entity_poly.pdbx_strand_id
1 'polypeptide(L)'
;MHNLFLGELRHHCMEVWGIDVKDKIGQRKATPHSPEEQQKWLTRLVADLRNHRPLSSIEKPRKGYLVAVAQLNGIVPQSKLTKREYAKALIDWVKNHPVDMLRIPPVLSKETDDFHLAANEHDISKFRVLTPEVINQLRHDLQNTYLPSWLERPPVNFGSASHGKLKADHWRTVCTINMVITLVRIWSSPTATTGDRLLLENFIHLVTAVDMATRRSMDTERARQYDFQMLQYLRTLRSLFEHDLVPNHHLSLHLVTCLLLFGPVHGWWAYPFERFNGMIQRLNMNHRISEIPLTFMRTFYAGAEVRWMTQSTDWPDSPEFRMFLDAFNNTFRDTAHGSWGSVIASAIHEWNCSTPDRFVEIFEDLDTTRLQQNLYTTFLHLVVRIHAPLDIFTSYDSDLVDDRSRLSPLIRCLPKLEEGRVVYGTRDKNIRNSYICFRDPLSGNPSLVRAGQISQLFLHSRIIPGRERVVEPFAVVDEYVPLSDYHAEHDPYRRYPLIDTQLYYNYFLERQAVIRCSDIISHFAAFVTLKY
;
A
#
# COMPACT_ATOMS: atom_id res chain seq x y z
N MET A 1 7.97 -9.58 7.53
CA MET A 1 7.66 -8.18 7.13
C MET A 1 8.85 -7.48 6.47
N HIS A 2 10.02 -7.32 7.11
CA HIS A 2 11.21 -6.77 6.42
C HIS A 2 11.56 -7.51 5.13
N ASN A 3 11.57 -8.85 5.16
CA ASN A 3 11.79 -9.64 3.96
C ASN A 3 10.76 -9.32 2.87
N LEU A 4 9.46 -9.34 3.19
CA LEU A 4 8.41 -9.04 2.23
C LEU A 4 8.52 -7.62 1.63
N PHE A 5 8.77 -6.59 2.44
CA PHE A 5 8.78 -5.21 1.94
C PHE A 5 10.09 -4.79 1.30
N LEU A 6 11.22 -5.18 1.89
CA LEU A 6 12.55 -4.77 1.42
C LEU A 6 13.26 -5.85 0.61
N GLY A 7 13.02 -7.11 0.94
CA GLY A 7 13.61 -8.28 0.29
C GLY A 7 12.85 -8.77 -0.94
N GLU A 8 11.52 -8.61 -0.99
CA GLU A 8 10.68 -8.98 -2.14
C GLU A 8 10.22 -7.73 -2.90
N LEU A 9 9.35 -6.89 -2.34
CA LEU A 9 8.76 -5.73 -3.06
C LEU A 9 9.82 -4.78 -3.59
N ARG A 10 10.69 -4.26 -2.72
CA ARG A 10 11.78 -3.37 -3.12
C ARG A 10 12.73 -4.06 -4.11
N HIS A 11 13.10 -5.32 -3.85
CA HIS A 11 14.01 -6.06 -4.72
C HIS A 11 13.43 -6.20 -6.12
N HIS A 12 12.15 -6.55 -6.23
CA HIS A 12 11.44 -6.63 -7.49
C HIS A 12 11.45 -5.29 -8.23
N CYS A 13 11.06 -4.20 -7.57
CA CYS A 13 11.04 -2.89 -8.20
C CYS A 13 12.44 -2.40 -8.63
N MET A 14 13.47 -2.63 -7.81
CA MET A 14 14.82 -2.08 -8.04
C MET A 14 15.67 -2.97 -8.95
N GLU A 15 15.75 -4.26 -8.65
CA GLU A 15 16.69 -5.19 -9.28
C GLU A 15 16.06 -5.94 -10.47
N VAL A 16 14.74 -6.20 -10.43
CA VAL A 16 14.05 -6.92 -11.52
C VAL A 16 13.52 -5.94 -12.57
N TRP A 17 12.84 -4.87 -12.15
CA TRP A 17 12.28 -3.89 -13.08
C TRP A 17 13.24 -2.74 -13.43
N GLY A 18 14.33 -2.61 -12.67
CA GLY A 18 15.37 -1.64 -12.95
C GLY A 18 14.92 -0.19 -12.72
N ILE A 19 14.14 0.10 -11.68
CA ILE A 19 13.93 1.50 -11.25
C ILE A 19 15.28 2.04 -10.76
N ASP A 20 16.04 2.66 -11.67
CA ASP A 20 17.24 3.38 -11.28
C ASP A 20 16.81 4.72 -10.69
N VAL A 21 16.84 4.82 -9.36
CA VAL A 21 16.60 6.06 -8.61
C VAL A 21 17.63 7.14 -9.01
N LYS A 22 18.66 6.84 -9.81
CA LYS A 22 19.56 7.84 -10.40
C LYS A 22 18.95 8.45 -11.65
N ASP A 23 18.05 9.42 -11.44
CA ASP A 23 17.67 10.42 -12.44
C ASP A 23 18.93 11.16 -12.96
N LYS A 24 19.61 10.61 -13.99
CA LYS A 24 20.51 11.40 -14.84
C LYS A 24 19.67 12.11 -15.89
N ILE A 25 18.87 13.06 -15.44
CA ILE A 25 18.19 14.03 -16.31
C ILE A 25 19.30 14.85 -16.98
N GLY A 26 19.67 14.50 -18.20
CA GLY A 26 20.70 15.24 -18.94
C GLY A 26 21.35 14.54 -20.13
N GLN A 27 21.20 13.23 -20.33
CA GLN A 27 21.64 12.64 -21.60
C GLN A 27 20.52 12.75 -22.64
N ARG A 28 20.80 13.49 -23.72
CA ARG A 28 19.97 13.53 -24.94
C ARG A 28 19.51 12.11 -25.26
N LYS A 29 18.19 11.86 -25.20
CA LYS A 29 17.57 10.58 -25.55
C LYS A 29 18.07 10.19 -26.95
N ALA A 30 18.68 9.01 -27.08
CA ALA A 30 19.06 8.49 -28.39
C ALA A 30 17.77 8.16 -29.16
N THR A 31 17.68 8.54 -30.43
CA THR A 31 16.53 8.20 -31.28
C THR A 31 16.34 6.68 -31.33
N PRO A 32 15.15 6.13 -31.07
CA PRO A 32 14.93 4.68 -31.20
C PRO A 32 15.27 4.20 -32.61
N HIS A 33 15.90 3.04 -32.75
CA HIS A 33 16.18 2.43 -34.04
C HIS A 33 15.03 1.49 -34.44
N SER A 34 14.47 1.67 -35.63
CA SER A 34 13.45 0.76 -36.20
C SER A 34 14.04 -0.63 -36.48
N PRO A 35 13.22 -1.69 -36.65
CA PRO A 35 13.73 -3.03 -36.98
C PRO A 35 14.64 -3.05 -38.22
N GLU A 36 14.33 -2.23 -39.23
CA GLU A 36 15.17 -2.06 -40.42
C GLU A 36 16.52 -1.42 -40.09
N GLU A 37 16.52 -0.40 -39.24
CA GLU A 37 17.76 0.25 -38.78
C GLU A 37 18.59 -0.66 -37.88
N GLN A 38 17.95 -1.46 -37.04
CA GLN A 38 18.61 -2.50 -36.24
C GLN A 38 19.31 -3.51 -37.14
N GLN A 39 18.64 -4.00 -38.19
CA GLN A 39 19.23 -4.91 -39.17
C GLN A 39 20.41 -4.27 -39.88
N LYS A 40 20.30 -2.99 -40.25
CA LYS A 40 21.37 -2.22 -40.89
C LYS A 40 22.61 -2.10 -40.00
N TRP A 41 22.43 -1.85 -38.70
CA TRP A 41 23.53 -1.76 -37.75
C TRP A 41 24.21 -3.11 -37.49
N LEU A 42 23.46 -4.20 -37.38
CA LEU A 42 24.01 -5.57 -37.27
C LEU A 42 24.78 -5.97 -38.53
N THR A 43 24.19 -5.75 -39.71
CA THR A 43 24.83 -6.06 -40.99
C THR A 43 26.13 -5.25 -41.17
N ARG A 44 26.11 -3.97 -40.78
CA ARG A 44 27.31 -3.12 -40.79
C ARG A 44 28.38 -3.61 -39.84
N LEU A 45 28.02 -4.02 -38.62
CA LEU A 45 28.96 -4.54 -37.64
C LEU A 45 29.67 -5.80 -38.16
N VAL A 46 28.93 -6.73 -38.76
CA VAL A 46 29.49 -7.94 -39.37
C VAL A 46 30.40 -7.60 -40.56
N ALA A 47 29.99 -6.67 -41.42
CA ALA A 47 30.81 -6.21 -42.54
C ALA A 47 32.11 -5.52 -42.08
N ASP A 48 32.06 -4.73 -41.01
CA ASP A 48 33.24 -4.07 -40.44
C ASP A 48 34.20 -5.08 -39.81
N LEU A 49 33.68 -6.13 -39.16
CA LEU A 49 34.47 -7.25 -38.64
C LEU A 49 35.10 -8.08 -39.77
N ARG A 50 34.34 -8.38 -40.85
CA ARG A 50 34.82 -9.12 -42.03
C ARG A 50 35.93 -8.41 -42.77
N ASN A 51 35.87 -7.09 -42.87
CA ASN A 51 36.88 -6.28 -43.56
C ASN A 51 38.02 -5.82 -42.64
N HIS A 52 38.15 -6.39 -41.43
CA HIS A 52 39.17 -6.02 -40.43
C HIS A 52 39.31 -4.50 -40.21
N ARG A 53 38.17 -3.80 -40.14
CA ARG A 53 38.15 -2.34 -39.95
C ARG A 53 38.70 -1.96 -38.57
N PRO A 54 39.25 -0.75 -38.41
CA PRO A 54 39.81 -0.30 -37.13
C PRO A 54 38.74 -0.23 -36.04
N LEU A 55 39.18 -0.31 -34.78
CA LEU A 55 38.35 -0.25 -33.58
C LEU A 55 37.33 0.90 -33.59
N SER A 56 37.70 2.05 -34.16
CA SER A 56 36.84 3.23 -34.29
C SER A 56 35.60 3.02 -35.18
N SER A 57 35.63 2.08 -36.13
CA SER A 57 34.44 1.73 -36.94
C SER A 57 33.52 0.78 -36.19
N ILE A 58 34.10 -0.22 -35.52
CA ILE A 58 33.39 -1.23 -34.74
C ILE A 58 32.76 -0.62 -33.47
N GLU A 59 33.30 0.50 -32.99
CA GLU A 59 32.69 1.31 -31.93
C GLU A 59 31.56 2.24 -32.40
N LYS A 60 31.19 2.28 -33.69
CA LYS A 60 30.08 3.14 -34.16
C LYS A 60 28.69 2.67 -33.71
N PRO A 61 28.33 1.37 -33.81
CA PRO A 61 27.05 0.86 -33.31
C PRO A 61 26.87 1.15 -31.82
N ARG A 62 25.63 1.17 -31.32
CA ARG A 62 25.37 1.32 -29.86
C ARG A 62 25.97 0.16 -29.09
N LYS A 63 26.25 0.38 -27.79
CA LYS A 63 26.82 -0.65 -26.91
C LYS A 63 25.97 -1.94 -26.93
N GLY A 64 24.65 -1.81 -26.92
CA GLY A 64 23.71 -2.92 -26.98
C GLY A 64 23.98 -3.92 -28.11
N TYR A 65 24.22 -3.45 -29.34
CA TYR A 65 24.54 -4.34 -30.48
C TYR A 65 25.82 -5.14 -30.26
N LEU A 66 26.86 -4.52 -29.71
CA LEU A 66 28.14 -5.20 -29.44
C LEU A 66 27.99 -6.24 -28.34
N VAL A 67 27.21 -5.92 -27.30
CA VAL A 67 26.94 -6.82 -26.18
C VAL A 67 26.09 -8.01 -26.64
N ALA A 68 25.03 -7.77 -27.41
CA ALA A 68 24.14 -8.81 -27.93
C ALA A 68 24.91 -9.81 -28.83
N VAL A 69 25.76 -9.30 -29.73
CA VAL A 69 26.59 -10.16 -30.57
C VAL A 69 27.63 -10.93 -29.74
N ALA A 70 28.29 -10.27 -28.78
CA ALA A 70 29.30 -10.92 -27.95
C ALA A 70 28.69 -12.03 -27.07
N GLN A 71 27.55 -11.76 -26.43
CA GLN A 71 26.84 -12.72 -25.59
C GLN A 71 26.38 -13.95 -26.37
N LEU A 72 25.83 -13.77 -27.58
CA LEU A 72 25.34 -14.89 -28.41
C LEU A 72 26.45 -15.85 -28.82
N ASN A 73 27.69 -15.37 -28.87
CA ASN A 73 28.87 -16.11 -29.29
C ASN A 73 29.79 -16.49 -28.10
N GLY A 74 29.35 -16.27 -26.85
CA GLY A 74 30.13 -16.61 -25.65
C GLY A 74 31.41 -15.77 -25.46
N ILE A 75 31.46 -14.57 -26.04
CA ILE A 75 32.62 -13.68 -26.03
C ILE A 75 32.53 -12.75 -24.83
N VAL A 76 33.50 -12.86 -23.91
CA VAL A 76 33.56 -12.04 -22.69
C VAL A 76 34.81 -11.15 -22.72
N PRO A 77 34.69 -9.83 -22.48
CA PRO A 77 35.84 -8.94 -22.39
C PRO A 77 36.73 -9.31 -21.19
N GLN A 78 38.06 -9.25 -21.36
CA GLN A 78 39.02 -9.62 -20.30
C GLN A 78 39.11 -8.60 -19.14
N SER A 79 38.58 -7.39 -19.32
CA SER A 79 38.71 -6.30 -18.36
C SER A 79 37.34 -5.72 -17.93
N LYS A 80 37.09 -4.43 -18.17
CA LYS A 80 35.84 -3.73 -17.81
C LYS A 80 34.78 -3.89 -18.91
N LEU A 81 33.50 -4.00 -18.52
CA LEU A 81 32.33 -4.12 -19.42
C LEU A 81 31.98 -2.81 -20.16
N THR A 82 32.97 -2.22 -20.82
CA THR A 82 32.87 -0.97 -21.58
C THR A 82 32.67 -1.26 -23.06
N LYS A 83 32.08 -0.31 -23.80
CA LYS A 83 31.84 -0.41 -25.25
C LYS A 83 33.12 -0.78 -26.03
N ARG A 84 34.23 -0.13 -25.68
CA ARG A 84 35.55 -0.33 -26.28
C ARG A 84 36.11 -1.72 -26.05
N GLU A 85 35.95 -2.26 -24.86
CA GLU A 85 36.45 -3.60 -24.52
C GLU A 85 35.63 -4.71 -25.19
N TYR A 86 34.32 -4.54 -25.33
CA TYR A 86 33.50 -5.44 -26.17
C TYR A 86 33.93 -5.39 -27.65
N ALA A 87 34.20 -4.20 -28.19
CA ALA A 87 34.69 -4.06 -29.56
C ALA A 87 36.05 -4.74 -29.75
N LYS A 88 36.99 -4.59 -28.81
CA LYS A 88 38.28 -5.32 -28.83
C LYS A 88 38.10 -6.82 -28.76
N ALA A 89 37.25 -7.31 -27.85
CA ALA A 89 37.00 -8.74 -27.68
C ALA A 89 36.43 -9.37 -28.96
N LEU A 90 35.53 -8.68 -29.66
CA LEU A 90 35.01 -9.11 -30.97
C LEU A 90 36.10 -9.16 -32.04
N ILE A 91 36.97 -8.14 -32.10
CA ILE A 91 38.11 -8.12 -33.05
C ILE A 91 39.06 -9.27 -32.77
N ASP A 92 39.42 -9.51 -31.51
CA ASP A 92 40.36 -10.57 -31.14
C ASP A 92 39.75 -11.96 -31.35
N TRP A 93 38.44 -12.11 -31.17
CA TRP A 93 37.75 -13.36 -31.50
C TRP A 93 37.81 -13.66 -33.00
N VAL A 94 37.56 -12.65 -33.84
CA VAL A 94 37.60 -12.74 -35.31
C VAL A 94 39.01 -12.99 -35.86
N LYS A 95 40.07 -12.67 -35.12
CA LYS A 95 41.45 -13.08 -35.50
C LYS A 95 41.65 -14.59 -35.42
N ASN A 96 40.96 -15.24 -34.50
CA ASN A 96 41.14 -16.66 -34.19
C ASN A 96 40.04 -17.54 -34.82
N HIS A 97 38.95 -16.95 -35.33
CA HIS A 97 37.82 -17.66 -35.91
C HIS A 97 37.30 -16.93 -37.15
N PRO A 98 36.84 -17.66 -38.19
CA PRO A 98 36.22 -17.04 -39.35
C PRO A 98 34.93 -16.32 -38.96
N VAL A 99 34.70 -15.14 -39.52
CA VAL A 99 33.54 -14.28 -39.22
C VAL A 99 32.22 -14.98 -39.55
N ASP A 100 32.23 -15.94 -40.47
CA ASP A 100 31.04 -16.69 -40.87
C ASP A 100 30.54 -17.67 -39.78
N MET A 101 31.35 -17.94 -38.75
CA MET A 101 30.92 -18.67 -37.54
C MET A 101 30.20 -17.79 -36.52
N LEU A 102 30.18 -16.47 -36.73
CA LEU A 102 29.60 -15.51 -35.80
C LEU A 102 28.06 -15.51 -35.94
N ARG A 103 27.37 -15.96 -34.90
CA ARG A 103 25.91 -15.93 -34.83
C ARG A 103 25.44 -14.48 -34.66
N ILE A 104 24.49 -14.07 -35.49
CA ILE A 104 23.92 -12.72 -35.46
C ILE A 104 22.60 -12.78 -34.69
N PRO A 105 22.39 -11.92 -33.67
CA PRO A 105 21.12 -11.85 -32.96
C PRO A 105 19.98 -11.42 -33.89
N PRO A 106 18.77 -11.98 -33.76
CA PRO A 106 17.60 -11.50 -34.50
C PRO A 106 17.28 -10.05 -34.13
N VAL A 107 16.70 -9.29 -35.07
CA VAL A 107 16.23 -7.93 -34.79
C VAL A 107 15.00 -7.94 -33.89
N LEU A 108 14.88 -6.93 -33.04
CA LEU A 108 13.72 -6.79 -32.15
C LEU A 108 12.53 -6.29 -32.97
N SER A 109 11.33 -6.74 -32.60
CA SER A 109 10.08 -6.41 -33.31
C SER A 109 9.65 -4.95 -33.13
N LYS A 110 10.17 -4.28 -32.10
CA LYS A 110 9.84 -2.88 -31.74
C LYS A 110 11.02 -1.95 -31.98
N GLU A 111 10.72 -0.67 -32.15
CA GLU A 111 11.76 0.36 -32.13
C GLU A 111 12.44 0.41 -30.75
N THR A 112 13.77 0.40 -30.72
CA THR A 112 14.52 0.29 -29.46
C THR A 112 15.62 1.33 -29.38
N ASP A 113 15.81 1.91 -28.20
CA ASP A 113 16.96 2.78 -27.94
C ASP A 113 18.21 1.99 -27.49
N ASP A 114 18.03 0.78 -26.94
CA ASP A 114 19.09 -0.15 -26.55
C ASP A 114 18.83 -1.59 -27.05
N PHE A 115 19.64 -2.02 -28.01
CA PHE A 115 19.53 -3.32 -28.63
C PHE A 115 20.08 -4.42 -27.70
N HIS A 116 19.36 -5.53 -27.55
CA HIS A 116 19.78 -6.65 -26.70
C HIS A 116 19.35 -7.98 -27.35
N LEU A 117 19.86 -9.09 -26.83
CA LEU A 117 19.36 -10.42 -27.21
C LEU A 117 17.95 -10.60 -26.64
N ALA A 118 16.98 -10.92 -27.50
CA ALA A 118 15.69 -11.42 -27.06
C ALA A 118 15.92 -12.74 -26.31
N ALA A 119 15.95 -12.70 -24.98
CA ALA A 119 16.30 -13.85 -24.15
C ALA A 119 15.16 -14.89 -24.09
N ASN A 120 13.91 -14.45 -24.22
CA ASN A 120 12.71 -15.28 -24.00
C ASN A 120 11.69 -15.12 -25.14
N GLU A 121 10.72 -16.04 -25.27
CA GLU A 121 9.62 -16.03 -26.26
C GLU A 121 8.82 -14.70 -26.32
N HIS A 122 8.97 -13.84 -25.31
CA HIS A 122 8.26 -12.57 -25.16
C HIS A 122 9.13 -11.31 -25.17
N ASP A 123 10.45 -11.44 -25.39
CA ASP A 123 11.39 -10.31 -25.56
C ASP A 123 11.28 -9.20 -24.47
N ILE A 124 11.27 -9.63 -23.20
CA ILE A 124 11.20 -8.72 -22.04
C ILE A 124 12.63 -8.44 -21.55
N SER A 125 13.18 -7.28 -21.90
CA SER A 125 14.43 -6.80 -21.30
C SER A 125 14.29 -6.67 -19.78
N LYS A 126 15.22 -7.27 -19.00
CA LYS A 126 15.39 -7.01 -17.55
C LYS A 126 15.53 -5.52 -17.22
N PHE A 127 15.92 -4.70 -18.20
CA PHE A 127 16.20 -3.28 -18.01
C PHE A 127 15.10 -2.44 -18.67
N ARG A 128 14.35 -1.70 -17.84
CA ARG A 128 13.28 -0.73 -18.18
C ARG A 128 11.87 -1.29 -18.40
N VAL A 129 11.41 -2.14 -17.50
CA VAL A 129 9.97 -2.49 -17.42
C VAL A 129 9.13 -1.26 -17.10
N LEU A 130 9.59 -0.44 -16.14
CA LEU A 130 8.95 0.84 -15.82
C LEU A 130 9.57 1.95 -16.67
N THR A 131 8.94 2.22 -17.82
CA THR A 131 9.35 3.33 -18.70
C THR A 131 9.12 4.67 -18.00
N PRO A 132 9.81 5.75 -18.41
CA PRO A 132 9.58 7.09 -17.87
C PRO A 132 8.11 7.53 -17.95
N GLU A 133 7.39 7.09 -18.98
CA GLU A 133 5.97 7.35 -19.17
C GLU A 133 5.13 6.67 -18.07
N VAL A 134 5.41 5.41 -17.76
CA VAL A 134 4.75 4.68 -16.66
C VAL A 134 5.08 5.31 -15.31
N ILE A 135 6.34 5.70 -15.08
CA ILE A 135 6.75 6.37 -13.83
C ILE A 135 6.05 7.73 -13.68
N ASN A 136 5.91 8.50 -14.76
CA ASN A 136 5.20 9.77 -14.71
C ASN A 136 3.71 9.57 -14.42
N GLN A 137 3.08 8.54 -14.99
CA GLN A 137 1.70 8.20 -14.66
C GLN A 137 1.57 7.77 -13.19
N LEU A 138 2.51 6.97 -12.69
CA LEU A 138 2.54 6.57 -11.28
C LEU A 138 2.69 7.79 -10.35
N ARG A 139 3.58 8.74 -10.67
CA ARG A 139 3.74 9.99 -9.92
C ARG A 139 2.47 10.84 -9.94
N HIS A 140 1.79 10.91 -11.08
CA HIS A 140 0.51 11.61 -11.19
C HIS A 140 -0.56 10.94 -10.33
N ASP A 141 -0.68 9.62 -10.39
CA ASP A 141 -1.66 8.86 -9.62
C ASP A 141 -1.37 8.96 -8.10
N LEU A 142 -0.09 8.92 -7.69
CA LEU A 142 0.38 9.15 -6.32
C LEU A 142 -0.04 10.51 -5.75
N GLN A 143 -0.07 11.55 -6.59
CA GLN A 143 -0.51 12.89 -6.17
C GLN A 143 -2.01 12.96 -5.93
N ASN A 144 -2.77 12.27 -6.78
CA ASN A 144 -4.23 12.32 -6.83
C ASN A 144 -4.94 11.20 -6.06
N THR A 145 -4.18 10.29 -5.45
CA THR A 145 -4.72 9.24 -4.58
C THR A 145 -4.88 9.75 -3.15
N TYR A 146 -6.10 9.67 -2.62
CA TYR A 146 -6.38 9.88 -1.21
C TYR A 146 -6.01 8.62 -0.42
N LEU A 147 -5.01 8.75 0.45
CA LEU A 147 -4.60 7.70 1.37
C LEU A 147 -5.10 8.02 2.79
N PRO A 148 -5.72 7.05 3.47
CA PRO A 148 -6.04 7.16 4.90
C PRO A 148 -4.85 7.62 5.74
N SER A 149 -5.11 8.44 6.74
CA SER A 149 -4.05 9.08 7.56
C SER A 149 -3.13 8.12 8.31
N TRP A 150 -3.57 6.89 8.53
CA TRP A 150 -2.79 5.84 9.20
C TRP A 150 -1.82 5.12 8.24
N LEU A 151 -1.94 5.34 6.93
CA LEU A 151 -0.98 4.85 5.93
C LEU A 151 0.12 5.88 5.72
N GLU A 152 1.36 5.39 5.73
CA GLU A 152 2.52 6.24 5.42
C GLU A 152 2.48 6.64 3.94
N ARG A 153 2.44 7.95 3.68
CA ARG A 153 2.40 8.50 2.33
C ARG A 153 3.80 8.38 1.70
N PRO A 154 3.93 7.69 0.56
CA PRO A 154 5.20 7.62 -0.12
C PRO A 154 5.58 8.95 -0.77
N PRO A 155 6.88 9.18 -1.03
CA PRO A 155 7.34 10.37 -1.71
C PRO A 155 6.71 10.54 -3.09
N VAL A 156 6.23 11.76 -3.34
CA VAL A 156 5.55 12.13 -4.58
C VAL A 156 6.48 12.04 -5.81
N ASN A 157 7.77 12.28 -5.60
CA ASN A 157 8.83 12.16 -6.61
C ASN A 157 9.42 10.74 -6.66
N PHE A 158 8.57 9.72 -6.57
CA PHE A 158 8.96 8.31 -6.62
C PHE A 158 9.87 8.02 -7.83
N GLY A 159 10.99 7.33 -7.62
CA GLY A 159 11.98 7.04 -8.66
C GLY A 159 13.02 8.15 -8.93
N SER A 160 12.98 9.28 -8.22
CA SER A 160 14.00 10.34 -8.33
C SER A 160 15.08 10.26 -7.24
N ALA A 161 16.31 10.69 -7.58
CA ALA A 161 17.49 10.60 -6.70
C ALA A 161 17.40 11.49 -5.45
N SER A 162 16.53 12.50 -5.47
CA SER A 162 16.53 13.60 -4.50
C SER A 162 15.95 13.24 -3.13
N HIS A 163 15.20 12.13 -2.98
CA HIS A 163 14.46 11.84 -1.75
C HIS A 163 15.11 10.81 -0.81
N GLY A 164 16.34 10.35 -1.10
CA GLY A 164 17.03 9.35 -0.29
C GLY A 164 16.34 7.97 -0.30
N LYS A 165 16.71 7.10 0.64
CA LYS A 165 16.27 5.70 0.68
C LYS A 165 14.83 5.58 1.20
N LEU A 166 13.94 4.98 0.41
CA LEU A 166 12.57 4.66 0.83
C LEU A 166 12.56 3.68 2.01
N LYS A 167 11.72 3.96 3.01
CA LYS A 167 11.45 3.09 4.16
C LYS A 167 10.56 1.91 3.76
N ALA A 168 10.53 0.87 4.58
CA ALA A 168 9.74 -0.32 4.31
C ALA A 168 8.23 -0.04 4.17
N ASP A 169 7.67 0.82 5.02
CA ASP A 169 6.25 1.21 4.93
C ASP A 169 5.95 2.03 3.65
N HIS A 170 6.92 2.80 3.13
CA HIS A 170 6.76 3.44 1.81
C HIS A 170 6.67 2.40 0.70
N TRP A 171 7.53 1.37 0.72
CA TRP A 171 7.48 0.28 -0.26
C TRP A 171 6.17 -0.48 -0.20
N ARG A 172 5.66 -0.78 1.00
CA ARG A 172 4.33 -1.36 1.17
C ARG A 172 3.28 -0.49 0.46
N THR A 173 3.15 0.78 0.84
CA THR A 173 2.11 1.66 0.28
C THR A 173 2.24 1.87 -1.22
N VAL A 174 3.46 2.03 -1.75
CA VAL A 174 3.67 2.19 -3.20
C VAL A 174 3.26 0.93 -3.93
N CYS A 175 3.75 -0.24 -3.53
CA CYS A 175 3.54 -1.46 -4.29
C CYS A 175 2.11 -2.00 -4.15
N THR A 176 1.51 -1.98 -2.95
CA THR A 176 0.21 -2.61 -2.71
C THR A 176 -0.98 -1.71 -3.04
N ILE A 177 -0.78 -0.39 -3.17
CA ILE A 177 -1.86 0.55 -3.47
C ILE A 177 -1.57 1.29 -4.77
N ASN A 178 -0.54 2.13 -4.80
CA ASN A 178 -0.35 3.08 -5.89
C ASN A 178 0.01 2.38 -7.21
N MET A 179 0.93 1.41 -7.17
CA MET A 179 1.30 0.62 -8.33
C MET A 179 0.16 -0.30 -8.78
N VAL A 180 -0.66 -0.83 -7.86
CA VAL A 180 -1.86 -1.59 -8.25
C VAL A 180 -2.83 -0.70 -9.03
N ILE A 181 -3.16 0.48 -8.51
CA ILE A 181 -4.02 1.47 -9.18
C ILE A 181 -3.47 1.84 -10.56
N THR A 182 -2.18 2.16 -10.66
CA THR A 182 -1.59 2.60 -11.93
C THR A 182 -1.40 1.45 -12.93
N LEU A 183 -0.75 0.36 -12.52
CA LEU A 183 -0.31 -0.69 -13.43
C LEU A 183 -1.47 -1.56 -13.92
N VAL A 184 -2.46 -1.86 -13.07
CA VAL A 184 -3.66 -2.59 -13.52
C VAL A 184 -4.37 -1.79 -14.60
N ARG A 185 -4.51 -0.47 -14.43
CA ARG A 185 -5.15 0.42 -15.40
C ARG A 185 -4.40 0.49 -16.73
N ILE A 186 -3.07 0.62 -16.70
CA ILE A 186 -2.26 0.77 -17.93
C ILE A 186 -2.09 -0.59 -18.64
N TRP A 187 -1.76 -1.65 -17.91
CA TRP A 187 -1.39 -2.95 -18.48
C TRP A 187 -2.57 -3.91 -18.68
N SER A 188 -3.76 -3.57 -18.20
CA SER A 188 -5.01 -4.27 -18.58
C SER A 188 -5.76 -3.60 -19.72
N SER A 189 -5.25 -2.48 -20.25
CA SER A 189 -5.84 -1.77 -21.39
C SER A 189 -5.94 -2.67 -22.64
N PRO A 190 -6.92 -2.43 -23.53
CA PRO A 190 -6.96 -3.08 -24.84
C PRO A 190 -5.68 -2.88 -25.67
N THR A 191 -4.97 -1.77 -25.45
CA THR A 191 -3.71 -1.43 -26.12
C THR A 191 -2.47 -2.07 -25.48
N ALA A 192 -2.61 -2.71 -24.31
CA ALA A 192 -1.50 -3.33 -23.60
C ALA A 192 -1.05 -4.60 -24.31
N THR A 193 0.26 -4.82 -24.37
CA THR A 193 0.84 -5.99 -25.04
C THR A 193 0.72 -7.24 -24.18
N THR A 194 0.90 -8.42 -24.78
CA THR A 194 0.94 -9.69 -24.02
C THR A 194 2.03 -9.67 -22.95
N GLY A 195 3.20 -9.07 -23.24
CA GLY A 195 4.28 -8.90 -22.27
C GLY A 195 3.87 -8.04 -21.06
N ASP A 196 3.18 -6.92 -21.30
CA ASP A 196 2.68 -6.06 -20.21
C ASP A 196 1.72 -6.79 -19.27
N ARG A 197 0.86 -7.65 -19.83
CA ARG A 197 -0.08 -8.47 -19.03
C ARG A 197 0.65 -9.51 -18.19
N LEU A 198 1.66 -10.18 -18.76
CA LEU A 198 2.48 -11.15 -18.01
C LEU A 198 3.26 -10.47 -16.87
N LEU A 199 3.79 -9.27 -17.12
CA LEU A 199 4.45 -8.45 -16.11
C LEU A 199 3.49 -8.05 -14.99
N LEU A 200 2.27 -7.65 -15.35
CA LEU A 200 1.21 -7.34 -14.39
C LEU A 200 0.86 -8.56 -13.54
N GLU A 201 0.62 -9.72 -14.18
CA GLU A 201 0.27 -10.96 -13.47
C GLU A 201 1.36 -11.37 -12.48
N ASN A 202 2.63 -11.34 -12.88
CA ASN A 202 3.75 -11.59 -11.98
C ASN A 202 3.74 -10.63 -10.77
N PHE A 203 3.52 -9.33 -11.01
CA PHE A 203 3.46 -8.34 -9.94
C PHE A 203 2.26 -8.52 -9.01
N ILE A 204 1.10 -8.86 -9.55
CA ILE A 204 -0.11 -9.09 -8.74
C ILE A 204 0.06 -10.31 -7.84
N HIS A 205 0.67 -11.40 -8.33
CA HIS A 205 1.02 -12.55 -7.47
C HIS A 205 1.87 -12.12 -6.26
N LEU A 206 2.88 -11.27 -6.49
CA LEU A 206 3.71 -10.74 -5.41
C LEU A 206 2.90 -9.87 -4.44
N VAL A 207 2.14 -8.91 -4.96
CA VAL A 207 1.35 -7.98 -4.13
C VAL A 207 0.33 -8.73 -3.29
N THR A 208 -0.42 -9.66 -3.88
CA THR A 208 -1.40 -10.48 -3.17
C THR A 208 -0.73 -11.34 -2.10
N ALA A 209 0.41 -11.97 -2.39
CA ALA A 209 1.14 -12.73 -1.38
C ALA A 209 1.53 -11.81 -0.19
N VAL A 210 2.11 -10.65 -0.48
CA VAL A 210 2.52 -9.71 0.57
C VAL A 210 1.31 -9.22 1.37
N ASP A 211 0.19 -8.91 0.73
CA ASP A 211 -1.04 -8.52 1.44
C ASP A 211 -1.50 -9.63 2.39
N MET A 212 -1.68 -10.86 1.88
CA MET A 212 -2.15 -12.01 2.67
C MET A 212 -1.28 -12.28 3.90
N ALA A 213 0.04 -12.25 3.75
CA ALA A 213 0.97 -12.49 4.86
C ALA A 213 1.00 -11.35 5.89
N THR A 214 0.54 -10.15 5.53
CA THR A 214 0.66 -8.95 6.37
C THR A 214 -0.66 -8.45 6.94
N ARG A 215 -1.75 -9.19 6.75
CA ARG A 215 -3.02 -8.96 7.46
C ARG A 215 -2.87 -9.22 8.96
N ARG A 216 -3.77 -8.61 9.75
CA ARG A 216 -3.76 -8.70 11.23
C ARG A 216 -4.37 -9.99 11.76
N SER A 217 -5.08 -10.73 10.93
CA SER A 217 -5.63 -12.05 11.23
C SER A 217 -5.03 -13.08 10.28
N MET A 218 -4.89 -14.31 10.75
CA MET A 218 -4.32 -15.41 9.98
C MET A 218 -5.18 -16.65 10.20
N ASP A 219 -5.47 -17.33 9.11
CA ASP A 219 -6.15 -18.62 9.09
C ASP A 219 -5.45 -19.52 8.05
N THR A 220 -5.76 -20.82 8.09
CA THR A 220 -5.10 -21.81 7.24
C THR A 220 -5.31 -21.52 5.75
N GLU A 221 -6.48 -21.00 5.37
CA GLU A 221 -6.79 -20.70 3.98
C GLU A 221 -5.95 -19.51 3.49
N ARG A 222 -5.88 -18.43 4.25
CA ARG A 222 -5.01 -17.28 3.96
C ARG A 222 -3.53 -17.67 3.86
N ALA A 223 -3.06 -18.54 4.75
CA ALA A 223 -1.69 -19.03 4.72
C ALA A 223 -1.40 -19.85 3.44
N ARG A 224 -2.34 -20.69 3.00
CA ARG A 224 -2.21 -21.45 1.74
C ARG A 224 -2.28 -20.54 0.51
N GLN A 225 -3.14 -19.53 0.54
CA GLN A 225 -3.21 -18.52 -0.52
C GLN A 225 -1.89 -17.76 -0.63
N TYR A 226 -1.29 -17.36 0.50
CA TYR A 226 0.06 -16.79 0.50
C TYR A 226 1.07 -17.69 -0.21
N ASP A 227 1.14 -18.97 0.18
CA ASP A 227 2.10 -19.93 -0.36
C ASP A 227 1.94 -20.10 -1.88
N PHE A 228 0.69 -20.29 -2.33
CA PHE A 228 0.38 -20.39 -3.75
C PHE A 228 0.83 -19.14 -4.51
N GLN A 229 0.43 -17.96 -4.06
CA GLN A 229 0.72 -16.70 -4.74
C GLN A 229 2.23 -16.41 -4.78
N MET A 230 2.94 -16.66 -3.68
CA MET A 230 4.40 -16.49 -3.62
C MET A 230 5.12 -17.47 -4.56
N LEU A 231 4.68 -18.72 -4.64
CA LEU A 231 5.25 -19.71 -5.56
C LEU A 231 4.99 -19.34 -7.03
N GLN A 232 3.78 -18.88 -7.38
CA GLN A 232 3.47 -18.43 -8.73
C GLN A 232 4.29 -17.21 -9.12
N TYR A 233 4.44 -16.24 -8.20
CA TYR A 233 5.34 -15.11 -8.39
C TYR A 233 6.76 -15.56 -8.74
N LEU A 234 7.37 -16.46 -7.94
CA LEU A 234 8.76 -16.87 -8.18
C LEU A 234 8.93 -17.72 -9.45
N ARG A 235 7.93 -18.55 -9.81
CA ARG A 235 7.94 -19.31 -11.07
C ARG A 235 7.89 -18.40 -12.28
N THR A 236 6.94 -17.46 -12.27
CA THR A 236 6.77 -16.50 -13.38
C THR A 236 7.92 -15.49 -13.44
N LEU A 237 8.51 -15.12 -12.30
CA LEU A 237 9.72 -14.29 -12.23
C LEU A 237 10.88 -14.98 -12.97
N ARG A 238 11.06 -16.29 -12.76
CA ARG A 238 12.08 -17.07 -13.46
C ARG A 238 11.78 -17.24 -14.94
N SER A 239 10.53 -17.47 -15.33
CA SER A 239 10.19 -17.66 -16.75
C SER A 239 10.27 -16.36 -17.54
N LEU A 240 9.87 -15.23 -16.96
CA LEU A 240 9.83 -13.94 -17.65
C LEU A 240 11.20 -13.29 -17.74
N PHE A 241 12.03 -13.45 -16.71
CA PHE A 241 13.29 -12.76 -16.61
C PHE A 241 14.50 -13.68 -16.57
N GLU A 242 14.40 -14.99 -16.40
CA GLU A 242 15.56 -15.83 -16.02
C GLU A 242 16.29 -15.21 -14.81
N HIS A 243 15.52 -14.81 -13.79
CA HIS A 243 16.06 -14.12 -12.63
C HIS A 243 16.68 -15.11 -11.63
N ASP A 244 17.87 -14.79 -11.15
CA ASP A 244 18.54 -15.58 -10.10
C ASP A 244 17.84 -15.39 -8.76
N LEU A 245 17.38 -16.48 -8.17
CA LEU A 245 16.71 -16.42 -6.88
C LEU A 245 17.73 -16.09 -5.77
N VAL A 246 17.38 -15.11 -4.94
CA VAL A 246 18.20 -14.69 -3.79
C VAL A 246 17.68 -15.33 -2.50
N PRO A 247 18.48 -15.34 -1.40
CA PRO A 247 18.05 -15.96 -0.14
C PRO A 247 16.71 -15.47 0.39
N ASN A 248 16.36 -14.20 0.17
CA ASN A 248 15.07 -13.63 0.54
C ASN A 248 13.89 -14.39 -0.11
N HIS A 249 13.99 -14.71 -1.40
CA HIS A 249 12.98 -15.48 -2.12
C HIS A 249 12.80 -16.88 -1.51
N HIS A 250 13.91 -17.53 -1.14
CA HIS A 250 13.86 -18.83 -0.47
C HIS A 250 13.20 -18.74 0.92
N LEU A 251 13.55 -17.73 1.71
CA LEU A 251 12.93 -17.50 3.02
C LEU A 251 11.42 -17.20 2.90
N SER A 252 10.99 -16.52 1.85
CA SER A 252 9.56 -16.27 1.57
C SER A 252 8.79 -17.58 1.36
N LEU A 253 9.38 -18.59 0.70
CA LEU A 253 8.74 -19.90 0.55
C LEU A 253 8.54 -20.63 1.89
N HIS A 254 9.37 -20.37 2.89
CA HIS A 254 9.22 -20.97 4.22
C HIS A 254 8.24 -20.20 5.12
N LEU A 255 7.85 -18.98 4.75
CA LEU A 255 7.00 -18.13 5.59
C LEU A 255 5.63 -18.77 5.88
N VAL A 256 5.07 -19.57 4.96
CA VAL A 256 3.81 -20.29 5.19
C VAL A 256 3.85 -21.17 6.46
N THR A 257 4.97 -21.82 6.73
CA THR A 257 5.12 -22.66 7.93
C THR A 257 5.02 -21.82 9.19
N CYS A 258 5.65 -20.64 9.18
CA CYS A 258 5.55 -19.68 10.29
C CYS A 258 4.14 -19.09 10.43
N LEU A 259 3.45 -18.81 9.33
CA LEU A 259 2.06 -18.31 9.36
C LEU A 259 1.11 -19.33 10.00
N LEU A 260 1.30 -20.62 9.70
CA LEU A 260 0.49 -21.71 10.26
C LEU A 260 0.80 -21.97 11.74
N LEU A 261 2.06 -21.82 12.16
CA LEU A 261 2.48 -22.10 13.54
C LEU A 261 2.27 -20.92 14.49
N PHE A 262 2.60 -19.70 14.06
CA PHE A 262 2.65 -18.51 14.91
C PHE A 262 1.53 -17.50 14.61
N GLY A 263 0.74 -17.73 13.56
CA GLY A 263 -0.33 -16.83 13.16
C GLY A 263 0.19 -15.52 12.52
N PRO A 264 -0.50 -14.38 12.70
CA PRO A 264 -0.20 -13.12 12.02
C PRO A 264 1.21 -12.61 12.27
N VAL A 265 1.89 -12.13 11.21
CA VAL A 265 3.29 -11.65 11.30
C VAL A 265 3.46 -10.47 12.27
N HIS A 266 2.41 -9.67 12.51
CA HIS A 266 2.44 -8.56 13.48
C HIS A 266 2.73 -9.02 14.92
N GLY A 267 2.47 -10.29 15.25
CA GLY A 267 2.74 -10.84 16.58
C GLY A 267 4.22 -11.10 16.85
N TRP A 268 5.03 -11.33 15.81
CA TRP A 268 6.40 -11.84 15.95
C TRP A 268 7.44 -11.18 15.03
N TRP A 269 7.07 -10.10 14.33
CA TRP A 269 8.00 -9.27 13.57
C TRP A 269 8.99 -8.45 14.42
N ALA A 270 10.06 -7.95 13.78
CA ALA A 270 11.20 -7.32 14.48
C ALA A 270 11.13 -5.79 14.65
N TYR A 271 10.25 -5.08 13.93
CA TYR A 271 10.09 -3.61 14.06
C TYR A 271 9.90 -3.09 15.49
N PRO A 272 9.20 -3.80 16.40
CA PRO A 272 9.09 -3.39 17.78
C PRO A 272 10.44 -3.25 18.48
N PHE A 273 11.30 -4.25 18.27
CA PHE A 273 12.65 -4.25 18.82
C PHE A 273 13.51 -3.15 18.19
N GLU A 274 13.34 -2.86 16.89
CA GLU A 274 14.01 -1.72 16.25
C GLU A 274 13.60 -0.37 16.86
N ARG A 275 12.33 -0.21 17.25
CA ARG A 275 11.87 0.99 17.97
C ARG A 275 12.53 1.07 19.35
N PHE A 276 12.60 -0.03 20.08
CA PHE A 276 13.30 -0.06 21.36
C PHE A 276 14.78 0.28 21.20
N ASN A 277 15.45 -0.23 20.16
CA ASN A 277 16.82 0.18 19.84
C ASN A 277 16.93 1.69 19.63
N GLY A 278 16.01 2.29 18.87
CA GLY A 278 15.97 3.73 18.65
C GLY A 278 15.68 4.54 19.94
N MET A 279 14.83 4.02 20.83
CA MET A 279 14.60 4.63 22.15
C MET A 279 15.86 4.58 23.00
N ILE A 280 16.51 3.42 23.08
CA ILE A 280 17.73 3.19 23.85
C ILE A 280 18.87 4.08 23.33
N GLN A 281 19.01 4.22 22.01
CA GLN A 281 20.01 5.10 21.39
C GLN A 281 19.83 6.59 21.74
N ARG A 282 18.62 7.03 22.09
CA ARG A 282 18.34 8.41 22.51
C ARG A 282 18.54 8.65 24.01
N LEU A 283 18.81 7.60 24.78
CA LEU A 283 19.08 7.74 26.21
C LEU A 283 20.45 8.38 26.40
N ASN A 284 20.50 9.37 27.29
CA ASN A 284 21.78 9.98 27.68
C ASN A 284 22.68 8.91 28.31
N MET A 285 23.88 8.77 27.75
CA MET A 285 24.90 7.88 28.30
C MET A 285 25.76 8.65 29.30
N ASN A 286 26.21 7.98 30.36
CA ASN A 286 27.18 8.52 31.32
C ASN A 286 28.63 8.52 30.77
N HIS A 287 28.82 8.24 29.48
CA HIS A 287 30.10 8.10 28.76
C HIS A 287 31.11 7.12 29.40
N ARG A 288 30.67 6.27 30.33
CA ARG A 288 31.49 5.24 30.96
C ARG A 288 31.17 3.89 30.34
N ILE A 289 32.04 3.44 29.43
CA ILE A 289 31.81 2.25 28.59
C ILE A 289 31.38 1.01 29.40
N SER A 290 32.00 0.78 30.56
CA SER A 290 31.68 -0.36 31.44
C SER A 290 30.30 -0.27 32.10
N GLU A 291 29.73 0.93 32.23
CA GLU A 291 28.46 1.17 32.92
C GLU A 291 27.28 1.33 31.94
N ILE A 292 27.55 1.50 30.63
CA ILE A 292 26.51 1.72 29.60
C ILE A 292 25.36 0.70 29.68
N PRO A 293 25.60 -0.62 29.78
CA PRO A 293 24.50 -1.59 29.85
C PRO A 293 23.59 -1.37 31.06
N LEU A 294 24.18 -1.04 32.21
CA LEU A 294 23.45 -0.77 33.45
C LEU A 294 22.66 0.54 33.36
N THR A 295 23.25 1.59 32.77
CA THR A 295 22.57 2.86 32.52
C THR A 295 21.37 2.67 31.59
N PHE A 296 21.52 1.92 30.50
CA PHE A 296 20.41 1.62 29.59
C PHE A 296 19.30 0.86 30.30
N MET A 297 19.63 -0.18 31.07
CA MET A 297 18.61 -0.92 31.83
C MET A 297 17.88 -0.02 32.82
N ARG A 298 18.60 0.73 33.68
CA ARG A 298 18.00 1.62 34.69
C ARG A 298 17.06 2.64 34.06
N THR A 299 17.51 3.32 33.02
CA THR A 299 16.71 4.36 32.36
C THR A 299 15.53 3.77 31.58
N PHE A 300 15.68 2.58 30.98
CA PHE A 300 14.57 1.89 30.33
C PHE A 300 13.49 1.49 31.34
N TYR A 301 13.87 0.89 32.47
CA TYR A 301 12.94 0.51 33.55
C TYR A 301 12.26 1.72 34.16
N ALA A 302 13.01 2.78 34.50
CA ALA A 302 12.43 4.02 35.01
C ALA A 302 11.41 4.61 34.01
N GLY A 303 11.73 4.62 32.72
CA GLY A 303 10.79 5.08 31.69
C GLY A 303 9.56 4.18 31.54
N ALA A 304 9.70 2.86 31.74
CA ALA A 304 8.58 1.92 31.71
C ALA A 304 7.66 2.11 32.92
N GLU A 305 8.24 2.28 34.11
CA GLU A 305 7.51 2.54 35.36
C GLU A 305 6.74 3.85 35.31
N VAL A 306 7.36 4.94 34.81
CA VAL A 306 6.65 6.21 34.63
C VAL A 306 5.48 6.05 33.66
N ARG A 307 5.65 5.34 32.52
CA ARG A 307 4.53 5.06 31.59
C ARG A 307 3.40 4.28 32.25
N TRP A 308 3.76 3.27 33.05
CA TRP A 308 2.79 2.48 33.80
C TRP A 308 2.05 3.33 34.82
N MET A 309 2.76 4.09 35.65
CA MET A 309 2.18 4.99 36.63
C MET A 309 1.23 5.99 35.95
N THR A 310 1.66 6.64 34.87
CA THR A 310 0.83 7.59 34.12
C THR A 310 -0.50 6.99 33.67
N GLN A 311 -0.52 5.70 33.29
CA GLN A 311 -1.71 5.02 32.79
C GLN A 311 -2.58 4.37 33.86
N SER A 312 -2.02 4.05 35.02
CA SER A 312 -2.72 3.29 36.09
C SER A 312 -3.09 4.14 37.31
N THR A 313 -2.60 5.37 37.39
CA THR A 313 -2.90 6.28 38.50
C THR A 313 -4.05 7.19 38.12
N ASP A 314 -4.99 7.35 39.04
CA ASP A 314 -5.98 8.42 38.97
C ASP A 314 -5.30 9.73 39.38
N TRP A 315 -5.03 10.58 38.39
CA TRP A 315 -4.38 11.86 38.61
C TRP A 315 -5.40 12.91 39.06
N PRO A 316 -5.06 13.76 40.06
CA PRO A 316 -5.93 14.87 40.45
C PRO A 316 -6.21 15.81 39.27
N ASP A 317 -7.43 16.33 39.19
CA ASP A 317 -7.85 17.24 38.11
C ASP A 317 -7.32 18.68 38.28
N SER A 318 -6.03 18.82 38.54
CA SER A 318 -5.36 20.11 38.68
C SER A 318 -4.70 20.55 37.35
N PRO A 319 -4.59 21.86 37.08
CA PRO A 319 -3.95 22.37 35.87
C PRO A 319 -2.51 21.84 35.67
N GLU A 320 -1.77 21.65 36.76
CA GLU A 320 -0.38 21.18 36.74
C GLU A 320 -0.28 19.73 36.28
N PHE A 321 -1.17 18.86 36.77
CA PHE A 321 -1.21 17.46 36.34
C PHE A 321 -1.70 17.33 34.90
N ARG A 322 -2.68 18.13 34.47
CA ARG A 322 -3.10 18.18 33.06
C ARG A 322 -1.94 18.57 32.14
N MET A 323 -1.20 19.63 32.48
CA MET A 323 -0.01 20.05 31.72
C MET A 323 1.06 18.95 31.66
N PHE A 324 1.34 18.27 32.78
CA PHE A 324 2.28 17.16 32.81
C PHE A 324 1.82 16.00 31.93
N LEU A 325 0.56 15.57 32.06
CA LEU A 325 -0.03 14.49 31.27
C LEU A 325 -0.03 14.83 29.78
N ASP A 326 -0.36 16.06 29.40
CA ASP A 326 -0.32 16.53 28.02
C ASP A 326 1.11 16.53 27.46
N ALA A 327 2.07 17.07 28.21
CA ALA A 327 3.48 17.06 27.80
C ALA A 327 4.00 15.62 27.65
N PHE A 328 3.64 14.73 28.59
CA PHE A 328 3.97 13.33 28.56
C PHE A 328 3.35 12.63 27.33
N ASN A 329 2.03 12.75 27.17
CA ASN A 329 1.29 12.16 26.07
C ASN A 329 1.80 12.66 24.71
N ASN A 330 2.11 13.95 24.58
CA ASN A 330 2.67 14.52 23.35
C ASN A 330 4.09 13.98 23.06
N THR A 331 4.94 13.87 24.07
CA THR A 331 6.31 13.34 23.92
C THR A 331 6.30 11.86 23.54
N PHE A 332 5.38 11.07 24.08
CA PHE A 332 5.32 9.63 23.85
C PHE A 332 4.36 9.22 22.71
N ARG A 333 3.48 10.11 22.23
CA ARG A 333 2.60 9.91 21.06
C ARG A 333 3.37 9.58 19.78
N ASP A 334 4.47 10.29 19.52
CA ASP A 334 5.29 10.11 18.31
C ASP A 334 5.95 8.73 18.20
N THR A 335 6.20 8.09 19.35
CA THR A 335 6.80 6.74 19.42
C THR A 335 5.81 5.65 18.94
N ALA A 336 4.54 6.01 18.78
CA ALA A 336 3.40 5.12 18.60
C ALA A 336 2.83 5.12 17.16
N HIS A 337 3.34 5.93 16.22
CA HIS A 337 2.94 5.82 14.80
C HIS A 337 3.46 4.51 14.19
N GLY A 338 2.55 3.58 13.87
CA GLY A 338 2.80 2.29 13.21
C GLY A 338 2.22 1.06 13.94
N SER A 339 2.10 -0.07 13.23
CA SER A 339 1.11 -1.13 13.55
C SER A 339 1.27 -1.88 14.88
N TRP A 340 2.36 -1.69 15.64
CA TRP A 340 2.55 -2.40 16.91
C TRP A 340 1.84 -1.80 18.12
N GLY A 341 1.70 -0.47 18.15
CA GLY A 341 0.91 0.16 19.21
C GLY A 341 -0.58 -0.20 19.10
N SER A 342 -1.03 -0.78 17.98
CA SER A 342 -2.39 -1.31 17.86
C SER A 342 -2.59 -2.69 18.45
N VAL A 343 -1.53 -3.49 18.68
CA VAL A 343 -1.63 -4.86 19.19
C VAL A 343 -1.45 -4.89 20.70
N ILE A 344 -0.47 -4.15 21.22
CA ILE A 344 -0.24 -4.06 22.66
C ILE A 344 -1.20 -3.05 23.30
N ALA A 345 -1.49 -1.90 22.68
CA ALA A 345 -2.46 -0.99 23.27
C ALA A 345 -3.91 -1.48 23.08
N SER A 346 -4.27 -2.29 22.07
CA SER A 346 -5.59 -2.94 22.07
C SER A 346 -5.69 -3.97 23.19
N ALA A 347 -4.66 -4.80 23.38
CA ALA A 347 -4.62 -5.78 24.47
C ALA A 347 -4.61 -5.13 25.87
N ILE A 348 -4.03 -3.93 26.02
CA ILE A 348 -4.04 -3.17 27.28
C ILE A 348 -5.30 -2.31 27.42
N HIS A 349 -5.86 -1.77 26.33
CA HIS A 349 -7.09 -0.96 26.36
C HIS A 349 -8.34 -1.83 26.55
N GLU A 350 -8.36 -3.05 26.00
CA GLU A 350 -9.39 -4.07 26.28
C GLU A 350 -9.41 -4.49 27.75
N TRP A 351 -8.32 -4.30 28.51
CA TRP A 351 -8.27 -4.61 29.94
C TRP A 351 -8.73 -3.47 30.86
N ASN A 352 -8.77 -2.21 30.40
CA ASN A 352 -8.87 -1.07 31.33
C ASN A 352 -9.91 0.02 31.03
N CYS A 353 -10.82 -0.11 30.05
CA CYS A 353 -11.87 0.90 29.88
C CYS A 353 -13.25 0.31 29.63
N SER A 354 -14.09 0.38 30.66
CA SER A 354 -15.51 0.66 30.50
C SER A 354 -15.62 2.00 29.75
N THR A 355 -15.86 1.95 28.44
CA THR A 355 -15.96 3.09 27.51
C THR A 355 -17.22 3.98 27.54
N PRO A 356 -18.25 3.83 28.42
CA PRO A 356 -19.41 4.73 28.39
C PRO A 356 -19.08 6.22 28.61
N ASP A 357 -18.14 6.54 29.50
CA ASP A 357 -17.99 7.93 29.99
C ASP A 357 -17.35 8.89 28.98
N ARG A 358 -16.42 8.42 28.13
CA ARG A 358 -15.70 9.28 27.17
C ARG A 358 -16.65 10.00 26.21
N PHE A 359 -17.68 9.31 25.73
CA PHE A 359 -18.62 9.94 24.79
C PHE A 359 -19.60 10.88 25.49
N VAL A 360 -19.86 10.69 26.79
CA VAL A 360 -20.71 11.59 27.58
C VAL A 360 -20.04 12.94 27.73
N GLU A 361 -18.76 13.00 28.11
CA GLU A 361 -18.00 14.25 28.21
C GLU A 361 -17.99 15.02 26.88
N ILE A 362 -17.62 14.34 25.79
CA ILE A 362 -17.60 14.94 24.45
C ILE A 362 -18.99 15.44 24.03
N PHE A 363 -20.06 14.73 24.41
CA PHE A 363 -21.42 15.11 24.06
C PHE A 363 -21.86 16.42 24.73
N GLU A 364 -21.41 16.67 25.96
CA GLU A 364 -21.80 17.84 26.75
C GLU A 364 -21.13 19.14 26.24
N ASP A 365 -19.94 19.02 25.65
CA ASP A 365 -19.19 20.15 25.08
C ASP A 365 -19.66 20.61 23.69
N LEU A 366 -20.51 19.82 23.01
CA LEU A 366 -20.89 20.07 21.61
C LEU A 366 -22.23 20.79 21.46
N ASP A 367 -22.41 21.52 20.37
CA ASP A 367 -23.67 22.20 20.03
C ASP A 367 -24.76 21.24 19.54
N THR A 368 -26.02 21.58 19.84
CA THR A 368 -27.18 20.77 19.42
C THR A 368 -27.55 21.11 17.99
N THR A 369 -27.82 20.09 17.19
CA THR A 369 -28.41 20.25 15.86
C THR A 369 -29.59 19.28 15.72
N ARG A 370 -30.64 19.68 15.01
CA ARG A 370 -31.75 18.77 14.67
C ARG A 370 -31.42 18.03 13.38
N LEU A 371 -31.57 16.70 13.40
CA LEU A 371 -31.37 15.86 12.23
C LEU A 371 -32.47 16.13 11.18
N GLN A 372 -32.11 16.10 9.90
CA GLN A 372 -33.09 16.27 8.80
C GLN A 372 -34.12 15.13 8.82
N GLN A 373 -35.36 15.38 8.41
CA GLN A 373 -36.47 14.43 8.57
C GLN A 373 -36.21 13.08 7.88
N ASN A 374 -35.65 13.09 6.67
CA ASN A 374 -35.26 11.89 5.92
C ASN A 374 -34.21 11.04 6.66
N LEU A 375 -33.19 11.69 7.23
CA LEU A 375 -32.15 11.05 8.02
C LEU A 375 -32.68 10.57 9.37
N TYR A 376 -33.58 11.33 9.99
CA TYR A 376 -34.22 10.96 11.25
C TYR A 376 -35.04 9.68 11.13
N THR A 377 -35.86 9.54 10.09
CA THR A 377 -36.61 8.30 9.85
C THR A 377 -35.66 7.10 9.71
N THR A 378 -34.58 7.27 8.94
CA THR A 378 -33.56 6.20 8.76
C THR A 378 -32.87 5.88 10.08
N PHE A 379 -32.50 6.89 10.86
CA PHE A 379 -31.90 6.75 12.18
C PHE A 379 -32.83 6.03 13.18
N LEU A 380 -34.11 6.40 13.20
CA LEU A 380 -35.12 5.73 14.04
C LEU A 380 -35.22 4.24 13.71
N HIS A 381 -35.32 3.89 12.43
CA HIS A 381 -35.34 2.48 12.02
C HIS A 381 -34.07 1.73 12.43
N LEU A 382 -32.91 2.38 12.36
CA LEU A 382 -31.64 1.80 12.84
C LEU A 382 -31.70 1.53 14.34
N VAL A 383 -32.10 2.51 15.15
CA VAL A 383 -32.18 2.37 16.62
C VAL A 383 -33.19 1.33 17.03
N VAL A 384 -34.37 1.31 16.42
CA VAL A 384 -35.39 0.26 16.65
C VAL A 384 -34.81 -1.12 16.33
N ARG A 385 -34.09 -1.25 15.21
CA ARG A 385 -33.47 -2.52 14.82
C ARG A 385 -32.36 -2.98 15.78
N ILE A 386 -31.56 -2.05 16.32
CA ILE A 386 -30.53 -2.34 17.33
C ILE A 386 -31.16 -2.93 18.59
N HIS A 387 -32.37 -2.48 18.95
CA HIS A 387 -33.11 -2.91 20.13
C HIS A 387 -34.29 -3.85 19.81
N ALA A 388 -34.24 -4.56 18.68
CA ALA A 388 -35.40 -5.21 18.06
C ALA A 388 -36.17 -6.30 18.84
N PRO A 389 -35.71 -6.94 19.93
CA PRO A 389 -36.66 -7.73 20.71
C PRO A 389 -37.51 -6.89 21.67
N LEU A 390 -37.16 -5.61 21.92
CA LEU A 390 -37.74 -4.80 22.98
C LEU A 390 -38.70 -3.70 22.49
N ASP A 391 -38.74 -3.42 21.17
CA ASP A 391 -39.58 -2.38 20.51
C ASP A 391 -39.77 -1.10 21.35
N ILE A 392 -38.64 -0.53 21.77
CA ILE A 392 -38.60 0.49 22.83
C ILE A 392 -38.96 1.88 22.33
N PHE A 393 -38.60 2.17 21.09
CA PHE A 393 -38.52 3.53 20.58
C PHE A 393 -39.56 3.80 19.50
N THR A 394 -40.21 4.95 19.58
CA THR A 394 -41.13 5.49 18.57
C THR A 394 -40.65 6.85 18.05
N SER A 395 -41.29 7.32 16.98
CA SER A 395 -41.01 8.63 16.39
C SER A 395 -41.26 9.74 17.42
N TYR A 396 -40.45 10.80 17.36
CA TYR A 396 -40.62 11.97 18.20
C TYR A 396 -41.98 12.65 17.98
N ASP A 397 -42.46 12.61 16.74
CA ASP A 397 -43.73 13.22 16.32
C ASP A 397 -44.90 12.23 16.39
N SER A 398 -44.75 11.07 17.07
CA SER A 398 -45.82 10.09 17.22
C SER A 398 -46.93 10.59 18.15
N ASP A 399 -48.15 10.08 17.95
CA ASP A 399 -49.29 10.38 18.80
C ASP A 399 -49.02 10.05 20.28
N LEU A 400 -49.68 10.79 21.17
CA LEU A 400 -49.55 10.64 22.63
C LEU A 400 -50.07 9.28 23.16
N VAL A 401 -50.70 8.49 22.30
CA VAL A 401 -51.25 7.16 22.61
C VAL A 401 -50.18 6.06 22.56
N ASP A 402 -49.02 6.33 21.94
CA ASP A 402 -47.91 5.38 21.89
C ASP A 402 -47.10 5.44 23.20
N ASP A 403 -47.16 4.36 23.99
CA ASP A 403 -46.49 4.22 25.29
C ASP A 403 -44.96 4.01 25.17
N ARG A 404 -44.42 3.90 23.94
CA ARG A 404 -42.99 3.74 23.69
C ARG A 404 -42.20 5.03 23.94
N SER A 405 -40.90 4.88 24.19
CA SER A 405 -40.01 6.02 24.40
C SER A 405 -39.80 6.80 23.09
N ARG A 406 -40.01 8.12 23.11
CA ARG A 406 -39.78 8.96 21.93
C ARG A 406 -38.29 9.16 21.67
N LEU A 407 -37.83 8.82 20.47
CA LEU A 407 -36.43 9.02 20.10
C LEU A 407 -36.19 10.48 19.68
N SER A 408 -35.40 11.23 20.46
CA SER A 408 -35.10 12.63 20.15
C SER A 408 -34.42 12.79 18.78
N PRO A 409 -34.84 13.76 17.94
CA PRO A 409 -34.17 14.09 16.68
C PRO A 409 -32.93 14.98 16.87
N LEU A 410 -32.62 15.35 18.12
CA LEU A 410 -31.49 16.20 18.45
C LEU A 410 -30.20 15.37 18.51
N ILE A 411 -29.19 15.85 17.79
CA ILE A 411 -27.87 15.23 17.67
C ILE A 411 -26.77 16.25 17.99
N ARG A 412 -25.56 15.76 18.27
CA ARG A 412 -24.35 16.60 18.44
C ARG A 412 -23.34 16.25 17.37
N CYS A 413 -23.01 17.20 16.49
CA CYS A 413 -22.15 16.92 15.34
C CYS A 413 -20.66 16.87 15.73
N LEU A 414 -19.94 15.90 15.18
CA LEU A 414 -18.50 15.72 15.39
C LEU A 414 -17.73 16.11 14.12
N PRO A 415 -16.63 16.90 14.22
CA PRO A 415 -15.77 17.17 13.07
C PRO A 415 -14.90 15.96 12.68
N LYS A 416 -14.54 15.13 13.66
CA LYS A 416 -13.79 13.88 13.54
C LYS A 416 -14.14 12.97 14.71
N LEU A 417 -13.98 11.66 14.52
CA LEU A 417 -14.10 10.65 15.56
C LEU A 417 -12.79 9.89 15.65
N GLU A 418 -12.23 9.79 16.85
CA GLU A 418 -11.00 9.02 17.11
C GLU A 418 -11.33 7.78 17.93
N GLU A 419 -11.38 6.63 17.25
CA GLU A 419 -11.67 5.34 17.85
C GLU A 419 -10.41 4.46 17.78
N GLY A 420 -9.88 4.13 18.96
CA GLY A 420 -8.53 3.56 19.09
C GLY A 420 -7.47 4.51 18.50
N ARG A 421 -6.83 4.09 17.41
CA ARG A 421 -5.83 4.89 16.67
C ARG A 421 -6.28 5.22 15.24
N VAL A 422 -7.54 4.96 14.93
CA VAL A 422 -8.14 5.24 13.63
C VAL A 422 -8.94 6.53 13.76
N VAL A 423 -8.72 7.43 12.82
CA VAL A 423 -9.45 8.69 12.74
C VAL A 423 -10.48 8.55 11.63
N TYR A 424 -11.74 8.73 11.97
CA TYR A 424 -12.83 8.89 11.02
C TYR A 424 -13.12 10.38 10.86
N GLY A 425 -13.26 10.81 9.61
CA GLY A 425 -13.42 12.20 9.24
C GLY A 425 -14.61 12.38 8.31
N THR A 426 -15.15 13.59 8.23
CA THR A 426 -16.15 13.93 7.21
C THR A 426 -15.47 14.38 5.92
N ARG A 427 -16.17 14.26 4.79
CA ARG A 427 -15.72 14.74 3.47
C ARG A 427 -15.19 16.18 3.52
N ASP A 428 -15.90 17.05 4.23
CA ASP A 428 -15.61 18.49 4.20
C ASP A 428 -14.43 18.90 5.09
N LYS A 429 -14.25 18.22 6.24
CA LYS A 429 -13.23 18.59 7.23
C LYS A 429 -11.99 17.70 7.19
N ASN A 430 -12.12 16.44 6.79
CA ASN A 430 -11.02 15.46 6.81
C ASN A 430 -11.22 14.39 5.73
N ILE A 431 -11.16 14.84 4.48
CA ILE A 431 -11.44 14.06 3.27
C ILE A 431 -10.70 12.71 3.23
N ARG A 432 -9.42 12.68 3.59
CA ARG A 432 -8.61 11.45 3.53
C ARG A 432 -9.08 10.34 4.45
N ASN A 433 -9.79 10.69 5.53
CA ASN A 433 -10.30 9.76 6.54
C ASN A 433 -11.81 9.53 6.42
N SER A 434 -12.41 10.01 5.32
CA SER A 434 -13.85 9.90 5.06
C SER A 434 -14.22 8.72 4.17
N TYR A 435 -13.28 8.19 3.38
CA TYR A 435 -13.50 7.04 2.49
C TYR A 435 -13.56 5.74 3.28
N ILE A 436 -14.71 5.06 3.27
CA ILE A 436 -14.95 3.85 4.07
C ILE A 436 -15.69 2.75 3.30
N CYS A 437 -15.35 1.51 3.61
CA CYS A 437 -16.17 0.34 3.34
C CYS A 437 -17.07 0.09 4.56
N PHE A 438 -18.36 -0.13 4.36
CA PHE A 438 -19.33 -0.30 5.44
C PHE A 438 -20.41 -1.32 5.08
N ARG A 439 -21.15 -1.78 6.09
CA ARG A 439 -22.40 -2.52 5.92
C ARG A 439 -23.56 -1.62 6.32
N ASP A 440 -24.65 -1.68 5.57
CA ASP A 440 -25.90 -1.03 5.95
C ASP A 440 -26.85 -2.08 6.51
N PRO A 441 -27.08 -2.09 7.85
CA PRO A 441 -28.02 -3.01 8.47
C PRO A 441 -29.42 -2.86 7.88
N LEU A 442 -29.85 -1.65 7.52
CA LEU A 442 -31.19 -1.37 7.03
C LEU A 442 -31.39 -1.74 5.56
N SER A 443 -30.33 -2.05 4.83
CA SER A 443 -30.43 -2.46 3.44
C SER A 443 -31.00 -3.87 3.30
N GLY A 444 -31.56 -4.19 2.12
CA GLY A 444 -32.09 -5.52 1.82
C GLY A 444 -31.03 -6.64 1.85
N ASN A 445 -29.74 -6.29 1.81
CA ASN A 445 -28.63 -7.23 2.00
C ASN A 445 -27.62 -6.67 3.02
N PRO A 446 -27.84 -6.92 4.33
CA PRO A 446 -27.00 -6.39 5.42
C PRO A 446 -25.55 -6.89 5.41
N SER A 447 -25.28 -8.03 4.77
CA SER A 447 -23.94 -8.59 4.65
C SER A 447 -23.09 -7.93 3.56
N LEU A 448 -23.73 -7.24 2.60
CA LEU A 448 -23.05 -6.63 1.48
C LEU A 448 -22.14 -5.49 1.96
N VAL A 449 -20.87 -5.56 1.56
CA VAL A 449 -19.90 -4.49 1.78
C VAL A 449 -20.08 -3.43 0.70
N ARG A 450 -20.27 -2.18 1.13
CA ARG A 450 -20.52 -1.02 0.29
C ARG A 450 -19.38 -0.03 0.44
N ALA A 451 -19.08 0.73 -0.61
CA ALA A 451 -18.11 1.82 -0.56
C ALA A 451 -18.83 3.16 -0.46
N GLY A 452 -18.37 4.04 0.42
CA GLY A 452 -18.97 5.36 0.58
C GLY A 452 -18.03 6.37 1.21
N GLN A 453 -18.56 7.58 1.38
CA GLN A 453 -17.86 8.68 2.01
C GLN A 453 -18.67 9.24 3.17
N ILE A 454 -18.05 9.39 4.33
CA ILE A 454 -18.72 9.96 5.52
C ILE A 454 -19.02 11.43 5.25
N SER A 455 -20.30 11.79 5.22
CA SER A 455 -20.76 13.17 5.07
C SER A 455 -20.92 13.85 6.42
N GLN A 456 -21.40 13.13 7.44
CA GLN A 456 -21.61 13.66 8.78
C GLN A 456 -21.29 12.61 9.85
N LEU A 457 -20.66 13.05 10.94
CA LEU A 457 -20.50 12.26 12.17
C LEU A 457 -21.29 12.95 13.27
N PHE A 458 -21.97 12.17 14.11
CA PHE A 458 -22.72 12.73 15.23
C PHE A 458 -22.81 11.77 16.41
N LEU A 459 -22.98 12.33 17.60
CA LEU A 459 -23.35 11.61 18.81
C LEU A 459 -24.85 11.74 19.04
N HIS A 460 -25.45 10.64 19.51
CA HIS A 460 -26.83 10.63 19.98
C HIS A 460 -26.90 10.08 21.40
N SER A 461 -27.66 10.78 22.24
CA SER A 461 -27.91 10.42 23.63
C SER A 461 -29.35 9.92 23.76
N ARG A 462 -29.53 8.75 24.36
CA ARG A 462 -30.85 8.16 24.61
C ARG A 462 -30.90 7.40 25.93
N ILE A 463 -32.09 7.32 26.52
CA ILE A 463 -32.34 6.53 27.73
C ILE A 463 -33.03 5.24 27.28
N ILE A 464 -32.46 4.11 27.67
CA ILE A 464 -33.07 2.80 27.42
C ILE A 464 -33.78 2.39 28.72
N PRO A 465 -35.09 2.04 28.70
CA PRO A 465 -35.79 1.60 29.90
C PRO A 465 -35.05 0.47 30.62
N GLY A 466 -34.82 0.65 31.93
CA GLY A 466 -34.08 -0.30 32.76
C GLY A 466 -32.55 -0.27 32.58
N ARG A 467 -32.00 0.69 31.82
CA ARG A 467 -30.56 0.95 31.69
C ARG A 467 -30.25 2.43 31.86
N GLU A 468 -28.97 2.73 32.05
CA GLU A 468 -28.47 4.09 32.13
C GLU A 468 -28.51 4.80 30.77
N ARG A 469 -28.27 6.12 30.78
CA ARG A 469 -28.12 6.97 29.60
C ARG A 469 -27.01 6.40 28.70
N VAL A 470 -27.32 6.17 27.44
CA VAL A 470 -26.37 5.71 26.44
C VAL A 470 -26.05 6.85 25.48
N VAL A 471 -24.76 7.13 25.31
CA VAL A 471 -24.24 8.06 24.30
C VAL A 471 -23.39 7.29 23.30
N GLU A 472 -23.77 7.32 22.03
CA GLU A 472 -23.12 6.53 20.98
C GLU A 472 -22.86 7.35 19.72
N PRO A 473 -21.76 7.04 18.98
CA PRO A 473 -21.44 7.66 17.71
C PRO A 473 -22.12 6.97 16.51
N PHE A 474 -22.59 7.79 15.57
CA PHE A 474 -23.20 7.39 14.32
C PHE A 474 -22.58 8.17 13.15
N ALA A 475 -22.66 7.58 11.96
CA ALA A 475 -22.19 8.17 10.72
C ALA A 475 -23.32 8.24 9.68
N VAL A 476 -23.41 9.38 9.00
CA VAL A 476 -24.14 9.52 7.73
C VAL A 476 -23.14 9.31 6.61
N VAL A 477 -23.48 8.42 5.68
CA VAL A 477 -22.60 7.97 4.61
C VAL A 477 -23.28 8.18 3.27
N ASP A 478 -22.57 8.87 2.37
CA ASP A 478 -22.92 8.97 0.96
C ASP A 478 -22.34 7.74 0.25
N GLU A 479 -23.22 6.80 -0.16
CA GLU A 479 -22.80 5.56 -0.81
C GLU A 479 -22.47 5.79 -2.28
N TYR A 480 -21.34 5.29 -2.76
CA TYR A 480 -20.99 5.34 -4.17
C TYR A 480 -21.83 4.36 -4.99
N VAL A 481 -22.27 4.79 -6.17
CA VAL A 481 -23.02 3.90 -7.06
C VAL A 481 -22.08 2.84 -7.64
N PRO A 482 -22.34 1.54 -7.43
CA PRO A 482 -21.55 0.49 -8.05
C PRO A 482 -21.71 0.53 -9.57
N LEU A 483 -20.71 0.02 -10.30
CA LEU A 483 -20.84 -0.13 -11.75
C LEU A 483 -22.06 -1.02 -12.09
N SER A 484 -22.74 -0.69 -13.19
CA SER A 484 -23.74 -1.59 -13.77
C SER A 484 -23.07 -2.88 -14.23
N ASP A 485 -23.82 -3.98 -14.32
CA ASP A 485 -23.26 -5.28 -14.73
C ASP A 485 -22.46 -5.17 -16.04
N TYR A 486 -22.98 -4.42 -17.02
CA TYR A 486 -22.30 -4.14 -18.28
C TYR A 486 -20.95 -3.43 -18.11
N HIS A 487 -20.86 -2.38 -17.27
CA HIS A 487 -19.58 -1.70 -17.05
C HIS A 487 -18.65 -2.48 -16.12
N ALA A 488 -19.19 -3.29 -15.21
CA ALA A 488 -18.42 -4.13 -14.32
C ALA A 488 -17.63 -5.22 -15.07
N GLU A 489 -18.14 -5.70 -16.21
CA GLU A 489 -17.39 -6.60 -17.11
C GLU A 489 -16.12 -5.96 -17.70
N HIS A 490 -16.10 -4.63 -17.80
CA HIS A 490 -14.96 -3.87 -18.29
C HIS A 490 -14.02 -3.36 -17.18
N ASP A 491 -14.32 -3.66 -15.92
CA ASP A 491 -13.47 -3.29 -14.78
C ASP A 491 -12.19 -4.15 -14.77
N PRO A 492 -11.01 -3.57 -15.03
CA PRO A 492 -9.76 -4.33 -15.08
C PRO A 492 -9.35 -4.89 -13.72
N TYR A 493 -9.78 -4.28 -12.61
CA TYR A 493 -9.41 -4.71 -11.27
C TYR A 493 -10.18 -5.96 -10.83
N ARG A 494 -11.42 -6.15 -11.32
CA ARG A 494 -12.25 -7.34 -11.00
C ARG A 494 -11.66 -8.65 -11.51
N ARG A 495 -10.70 -8.61 -12.45
CA ARG A 495 -9.92 -9.78 -12.88
C ARG A 495 -9.05 -10.36 -11.77
N TYR A 496 -8.75 -9.54 -10.76
CA TYR A 496 -7.88 -9.89 -9.64
C TYR A 496 -8.67 -9.78 -8.32
N PRO A 497 -9.49 -10.76 -7.95
CA PRO A 497 -10.36 -10.64 -6.78
C PRO A 497 -9.60 -10.49 -5.46
N LEU A 498 -8.34 -10.96 -5.38
CA LEU A 498 -7.55 -10.97 -4.15
C LEU A 498 -6.85 -9.63 -3.82
N ILE A 499 -6.93 -8.62 -4.70
CA ILE A 499 -6.43 -7.27 -4.41
C ILE A 499 -7.50 -6.33 -3.84
N ASP A 500 -8.74 -6.82 -3.64
CA ASP A 500 -9.85 -6.09 -3.01
C ASP A 500 -10.07 -4.67 -3.60
N THR A 501 -9.86 -4.51 -4.91
CA THR A 501 -9.91 -3.24 -5.65
C THR A 501 -10.96 -3.33 -6.77
N GLN A 502 -11.74 -2.28 -6.96
CA GLN A 502 -12.78 -2.21 -7.99
C GLN A 502 -13.14 -0.75 -8.30
N LEU A 503 -13.77 -0.53 -9.45
CA LEU A 503 -14.27 0.77 -9.88
C LEU A 503 -15.70 1.03 -9.37
N TYR A 504 -15.98 2.30 -9.11
CA TYR A 504 -17.30 2.85 -8.79
C TYR A 504 -17.55 4.06 -9.68
N TYR A 505 -18.83 4.39 -9.90
CA TYR A 505 -19.12 5.68 -10.49
C TYR A 505 -18.80 6.82 -9.51
N ASN A 506 -18.26 7.92 -10.02
CA ASN A 506 -17.94 9.11 -9.22
C ASN A 506 -19.18 9.98 -8.94
N TYR A 507 -20.25 9.35 -8.45
CA TYR A 507 -21.44 10.00 -7.91
C TYR A 507 -22.06 9.08 -6.86
N PHE A 508 -22.86 9.68 -5.96
CA PHE A 508 -23.48 8.97 -4.85
C PHE A 508 -24.90 8.54 -5.20
N LEU A 509 -25.41 7.53 -4.49
CA LEU A 509 -26.84 7.25 -4.44
C LEU A 509 -27.56 8.45 -3.81
N GLU A 510 -28.79 8.71 -4.26
CA GLU A 510 -29.60 9.81 -3.71
C GLU A 510 -29.93 9.62 -2.23
N ARG A 511 -30.02 8.36 -1.79
CA ARG A 511 -30.29 8.01 -0.39
C ARG A 511 -28.98 7.90 0.40
N GLN A 512 -28.88 8.69 1.45
CA GLN A 512 -27.82 8.57 2.45
C GLN A 512 -28.12 7.44 3.44
N ALA A 513 -27.08 6.68 3.81
CA ALA A 513 -27.18 5.67 4.84
C ALA A 513 -26.85 6.27 6.22
N VAL A 514 -27.58 5.88 7.26
CA VAL A 514 -27.22 6.16 8.65
C VAL A 514 -26.81 4.84 9.27
N ILE A 515 -25.58 4.77 9.77
CA ILE A 515 -24.98 3.56 10.32
C ILE A 515 -24.32 3.82 11.67
N ARG A 516 -24.08 2.76 12.46
CA ARG A 516 -23.20 2.86 13.62
C ARG A 516 -21.75 2.86 13.17
N CYS A 517 -20.87 3.42 13.98
CA CYS A 517 -19.42 3.32 13.74
C CYS A 517 -18.94 1.86 13.71
N SER A 518 -19.58 0.95 14.47
CA SER A 518 -19.30 -0.49 14.44
C SER A 518 -19.64 -1.19 13.12
N ASP A 519 -20.50 -0.58 12.29
CA ASP A 519 -20.89 -1.14 10.99
C ASP A 519 -19.90 -0.72 9.87
N ILE A 520 -18.92 0.13 10.20
CA ILE A 520 -17.78 0.48 9.34
C ILE A 520 -16.77 -0.67 9.37
N ILE A 521 -16.37 -1.17 8.19
CA ILE A 521 -15.44 -2.29 8.07
C ILE A 521 -13.99 -1.81 7.98
N SER A 522 -13.72 -0.84 7.10
CA SER A 522 -12.36 -0.36 6.85
C SER A 522 -12.37 0.99 6.15
N HIS A 523 -11.24 1.70 6.19
CA HIS A 523 -10.95 2.73 5.20
C HIS A 523 -10.55 2.10 3.86
N PHE A 524 -10.68 2.86 2.78
CA PHE A 524 -10.09 2.51 1.49
C PHE A 524 -9.29 3.68 0.91
N ALA A 525 -8.32 3.38 0.04
CA ALA A 525 -7.60 4.38 -0.74
C ALA A 525 -8.41 4.72 -1.98
N ALA A 526 -8.59 6.01 -2.26
CA ALA A 526 -9.43 6.47 -3.37
C ALA A 526 -8.59 7.21 -4.42
N PHE A 527 -8.61 6.73 -5.66
CA PHE A 527 -8.11 7.46 -6.82
C PHE A 527 -9.32 7.95 -7.63
N VAL A 528 -9.52 9.26 -7.66
CA VAL A 528 -10.66 9.87 -8.35
C VAL A 528 -10.18 10.43 -9.68
N THR A 529 -10.58 9.82 -10.79
CA THR A 529 -10.34 10.36 -12.12
C THR A 529 -11.21 11.61 -12.31
N LEU A 530 -10.57 12.77 -12.44
CA LEU A 530 -11.26 13.99 -12.86
C LEU A 530 -11.80 13.78 -14.28
N LYS A 531 -13.03 14.25 -14.54
CA LYS A 531 -13.59 14.29 -15.90
C LYS A 531 -12.60 15.04 -16.80
N TYR A 532 -12.08 14.37 -17.82
CA TYR A 532 -11.50 15.03 -18.99
C TYR A 532 -12.61 15.49 -19.92
#